data_AF-A0A843BS64-F1
#
_entry.id   AF-A0A843BS64-F1
#
_cell.length_a   1.000
_cell.length_b   1.000
_cell.length_c   1.000
_cell.angle_alpha   90.00
_cell.angle_beta   90.00
_cell.angle_gamma   90.00
#
_symmetry.space_group_name_H-M   'P 1'
#
loop_
_entity.id
_entity.type
_entity.pdbx_description
1 polymer ?
#
loop_
_entity_poly.entity_id
_entity_poly.type
_entity_poly.pdbx_seq_one_letter_code
_entity_poly.pdbx_strand_id
1 'polypeptide(L)'
;MNIQESTSILEKAKDAIGFAQELPPSPIYNLKNLENVVSLSAKTIKRRLVHLEELGLADYNRGKFTIKREVISQPYIVLQNIIPSLIALKKARRFGRHYKPTDVNFMKRHLPKDSIITLDHKAHELTKFQTPLNLYVYVDDVKKVSALLKSHGFREGKRGNVVLLPKIGSFENLTERVFLDCVANGGRNFLDAAAIMLTHKDVIKTRVRFAGDTILKVQEDLLTSEAAH
;
A
#
# COMPACT_ATOMS: atom_id res chain seq x y z
N MET A 1 14.31 -0.39 -9.64
CA MET A 1 13.23 -0.59 -10.62
C MET A 1 13.00 0.72 -11.33
N ASN A 2 13.17 0.74 -12.64
CA ASN A 2 13.03 1.96 -13.44
C ASN A 2 11.58 2.10 -13.99
N ILE A 3 11.30 3.24 -14.63
CA ILE A 3 9.95 3.53 -15.17
C ILE A 3 9.55 2.51 -16.24
N GLN A 4 10.48 2.08 -17.10
CA GLN A 4 10.21 1.11 -18.17
C GLN A 4 9.77 -0.26 -17.64
N GLU A 5 10.40 -0.74 -16.56
CA GLU A 5 10.01 -1.96 -15.86
C GLU A 5 8.61 -1.83 -15.26
N SER A 6 8.29 -0.71 -14.63
CA SER A 6 6.94 -0.43 -14.11
C SER A 6 5.90 -0.47 -15.24
N THR A 7 6.19 0.17 -16.37
CA THR A 7 5.30 0.17 -17.55
C THR A 7 5.08 -1.25 -18.09
N SER A 8 6.13 -2.05 -18.20
CA SER A 8 6.02 -3.44 -18.68
C SER A 8 5.13 -4.28 -17.77
N ILE A 9 5.25 -4.12 -16.44
CA ILE A 9 4.41 -4.82 -15.46
C ILE A 9 2.95 -4.34 -15.57
N LEU A 10 2.74 -3.03 -15.73
CA LEU A 10 1.40 -2.47 -15.88
C LEU A 10 0.70 -2.96 -17.15
N GLU A 11 1.41 -2.99 -18.28
CA GLU A 11 0.88 -3.47 -19.56
C GLU A 11 0.49 -4.95 -19.47
N LYS A 12 1.29 -5.79 -18.79
CA LYS A 12 0.92 -7.20 -18.55
C LYS A 12 -0.35 -7.35 -17.71
N ALA A 13 -0.61 -6.41 -16.81
CA ALA A 13 -1.78 -6.42 -15.93
C ALA A 13 -2.96 -5.58 -16.48
N LYS A 14 -2.84 -4.95 -17.64
CA LYS A 14 -3.79 -3.96 -18.17
C LYS A 14 -5.20 -4.52 -18.28
N ASP A 15 -5.37 -5.69 -18.89
CA ASP A 15 -6.67 -6.35 -19.02
C ASP A 15 -7.28 -6.73 -17.67
N ALA A 16 -6.44 -7.05 -16.68
CA ALA A 16 -6.88 -7.40 -15.34
C ALA A 16 -7.32 -6.17 -14.54
N ILE A 17 -6.63 -5.05 -14.72
CA ILE A 17 -6.99 -3.76 -14.13
C ILE A 17 -8.28 -3.23 -14.75
N GLY A 18 -8.39 -3.21 -16.09
CA GLY A 18 -9.60 -2.79 -16.79
C GLY A 18 -10.82 -3.61 -16.36
N PHE A 19 -10.65 -4.93 -16.30
CA PHE A 19 -11.66 -5.82 -15.72
C PHE A 19 -12.09 -5.41 -14.31
N ALA A 20 -11.14 -5.14 -13.41
CA ALA A 20 -11.47 -4.79 -12.03
C ALA A 20 -12.11 -3.39 -11.91
N GLN A 21 -11.79 -2.47 -12.81
CA GLN A 21 -12.42 -1.15 -12.90
C GLN A 21 -13.89 -1.23 -13.35
N GLU A 22 -14.22 -2.19 -14.22
CA GLU A 22 -15.59 -2.43 -14.72
C GLU A 22 -16.48 -3.17 -13.71
N LEU A 23 -15.92 -3.72 -12.63
CA LEU A 23 -16.72 -4.47 -11.65
C LEU A 23 -17.73 -3.57 -10.94
N PRO A 24 -18.98 -4.04 -10.75
CA PRO A 24 -19.96 -3.30 -9.95
C PRO A 24 -19.47 -3.14 -8.50
N PRO A 25 -19.85 -2.08 -7.78
CA PRO A 25 -19.48 -1.90 -6.38
C PRO A 25 -19.87 -3.10 -5.51
N SER A 26 -18.87 -3.73 -4.89
CA SER A 26 -19.10 -4.78 -3.89
C SER A 26 -17.87 -4.88 -2.98
N PRO A 27 -18.06 -5.10 -1.66
CA PRO A 27 -16.95 -5.38 -0.76
C PRO A 27 -16.34 -6.77 -1.02
N ILE A 28 -17.15 -7.74 -1.48
CA ILE A 28 -16.73 -9.12 -1.74
C ILE A 28 -17.44 -9.62 -3.01
N TYR A 29 -16.68 -10.18 -3.93
CA TYR A 29 -17.18 -10.79 -5.15
C TYR A 29 -17.22 -12.30 -5.03
N ASN A 30 -18.26 -12.93 -5.57
CA ASN A 30 -18.36 -14.37 -5.72
C ASN A 30 -18.23 -14.73 -7.20
N LEU A 31 -17.25 -15.57 -7.54
CA LEU A 31 -16.94 -15.90 -8.92
C LEU A 31 -18.13 -16.52 -9.65
N LYS A 32 -18.94 -17.36 -8.99
CA LYS A 32 -20.12 -18.00 -9.59
C LYS A 32 -21.18 -16.99 -10.03
N ASN A 33 -21.36 -15.93 -9.24
CA ASN A 33 -22.36 -14.91 -9.54
C ASN A 33 -21.84 -13.93 -10.59
N LEU A 34 -20.52 -13.78 -10.68
CA LEU A 34 -19.89 -12.76 -11.50
C LEU A 34 -19.86 -13.13 -12.99
N GLU A 35 -19.75 -14.42 -13.33
CA GLU A 35 -19.74 -14.89 -14.74
C GLU A 35 -20.91 -14.31 -15.55
N ASN A 36 -22.09 -14.27 -14.93
CA ASN A 36 -23.31 -13.75 -15.57
C ASN A 36 -23.33 -12.22 -15.68
N VAL A 37 -22.57 -11.51 -14.86
CA VAL A 37 -22.54 -10.04 -14.79
C VAL A 37 -21.55 -9.45 -15.80
N VAL A 38 -20.39 -10.07 -15.93
CA VAL A 38 -19.29 -9.54 -16.76
C VAL A 38 -19.15 -10.25 -18.10
N SER A 39 -19.99 -11.26 -18.38
CA SER A 39 -19.99 -12.07 -19.61
C SER A 39 -18.62 -12.67 -19.94
N LEU A 40 -17.86 -13.08 -18.92
CA LEU A 40 -16.56 -13.75 -19.06
C LEU A 40 -16.61 -15.13 -18.40
N SER A 41 -15.84 -16.07 -18.96
CA SER A 41 -15.68 -17.39 -18.34
C SER A 41 -14.91 -17.32 -17.01
N ALA A 42 -15.21 -18.24 -16.09
CA ALA A 42 -14.46 -18.45 -14.86
C ALA A 42 -12.95 -18.53 -15.08
N LYS A 43 -12.52 -19.17 -16.17
CA LYS A 43 -11.10 -19.32 -16.51
C LYS A 43 -10.45 -17.96 -16.78
N THR A 44 -11.11 -17.10 -17.56
CA THR A 44 -10.62 -15.75 -17.85
C THR A 44 -10.60 -14.89 -16.60
N ILE A 45 -11.66 -14.94 -15.78
CA ILE A 45 -11.74 -14.21 -14.51
C ILE A 45 -10.60 -14.63 -13.58
N LYS A 46 -10.38 -15.94 -13.39
CA LYS A 46 -9.28 -16.46 -12.56
C LYS A 46 -7.91 -15.99 -13.06
N ARG A 47 -7.66 -16.03 -14.37
CA ARG A 47 -6.40 -15.52 -14.94
C ARG A 47 -6.18 -14.04 -14.63
N ARG A 48 -7.23 -13.22 -14.76
CA ARG A 48 -7.16 -11.79 -14.41
C ARG A 48 -6.91 -11.58 -12.91
N LEU A 49 -7.58 -12.36 -12.05
CA LEU A 49 -7.36 -12.32 -10.61
C LEU A 49 -5.91 -12.63 -10.22
N VAL A 50 -5.27 -13.62 -10.86
CA VAL A 50 -3.85 -13.94 -10.60
C VAL A 50 -2.96 -12.71 -10.81
N HIS A 51 -3.14 -11.98 -11.91
CA HIS A 51 -2.35 -10.75 -12.16
C HIS A 51 -2.62 -9.65 -11.12
N LEU A 52 -3.86 -9.51 -10.64
CA LEU A 52 -4.18 -8.58 -9.57
C LEU A 52 -3.57 -9.03 -8.22
N GLU A 53 -3.57 -10.32 -7.91
CA GLU A 53 -2.97 -10.89 -6.71
C GLU A 53 -1.44 -10.76 -6.70
N GLU A 54 -0.79 -10.90 -7.86
CA GLU A 54 0.65 -10.67 -8.06
C GLU A 54 1.05 -9.23 -7.70
N LEU A 55 0.16 -8.26 -7.96
CA LEU A 55 0.33 -6.86 -7.58
C LEU A 55 -0.21 -6.54 -6.18
N GLY A 56 -0.81 -7.51 -5.48
CA GLY A 56 -1.44 -7.27 -4.18
C GLY A 56 -2.69 -6.38 -4.24
N LEU A 57 -3.31 -6.27 -5.42
CA LEU A 57 -4.54 -5.50 -5.66
C LEU A 57 -5.81 -6.32 -5.40
N ALA A 58 -5.68 -7.65 -5.30
CA ALA A 58 -6.77 -8.56 -4.95
C ALA A 58 -6.31 -9.62 -3.93
N ASP A 59 -7.28 -10.21 -3.23
CA ASP A 59 -7.11 -11.40 -2.40
C ASP A 59 -8.21 -12.41 -2.76
N TYR A 60 -7.83 -13.59 -3.26
CA TYR A 60 -8.75 -14.65 -3.64
C TYR A 60 -8.71 -15.80 -2.64
N ASN A 61 -9.89 -16.20 -2.15
CA ASN A 61 -10.04 -17.35 -1.26
C ASN A 61 -11.34 -18.11 -1.54
N ARG A 62 -11.22 -19.40 -1.88
CA ARG A 62 -12.33 -20.35 -2.03
C ARG A 62 -13.50 -19.81 -2.87
N GLY A 63 -13.21 -19.26 -4.05
CA GLY A 63 -14.24 -18.76 -4.98
C GLY A 63 -14.76 -17.35 -4.69
N LYS A 64 -14.29 -16.71 -3.62
CA LYS A 64 -14.57 -15.32 -3.30
C LYS A 64 -13.30 -14.49 -3.46
N PHE A 65 -13.45 -13.21 -3.78
CA PHE A 65 -12.32 -12.29 -3.79
C PHE A 65 -12.71 -10.88 -3.36
N THR A 66 -11.72 -10.14 -2.89
CA THR A 66 -11.79 -8.70 -2.65
C THR A 66 -10.81 -7.99 -3.57
N ILE A 67 -11.04 -6.70 -3.82
CA ILE A 67 -10.15 -5.83 -4.59
C ILE A 67 -9.92 -4.53 -3.83
N LYS A 68 -8.72 -3.96 -3.97
CA LYS A 68 -8.41 -2.61 -3.47
C LYS A 68 -9.00 -1.56 -4.42
N ARG A 69 -10.31 -1.35 -4.34
CA ARG A 69 -11.08 -0.58 -5.33
C ARG A 69 -10.58 0.86 -5.46
N GLU A 70 -10.23 1.50 -4.35
CA GLU A 70 -9.67 2.85 -4.28
C GLU A 70 -8.31 3.00 -4.98
N VAL A 71 -7.56 1.89 -5.08
CA VAL A 71 -6.27 1.84 -5.77
C VAL A 71 -6.49 1.55 -7.25
N ILE A 72 -7.32 0.56 -7.56
CA ILE A 72 -7.61 0.13 -8.93
C ILE A 72 -8.33 1.23 -9.73
N SER A 73 -9.17 2.04 -9.10
CA SER A 73 -9.91 3.13 -9.76
C SER A 73 -9.02 4.31 -10.17
N GLN A 74 -7.74 4.31 -9.77
CA GLN A 74 -6.82 5.37 -10.12
C GLN A 74 -6.54 5.42 -11.62
N PRO A 75 -6.27 6.62 -12.18
CA PRO A 75 -5.82 6.76 -13.56
C PRO A 75 -4.56 5.94 -13.85
N TYR A 76 -4.39 5.50 -15.09
CA TYR A 76 -3.23 4.70 -15.52
C TYR A 76 -1.88 5.32 -15.13
N ILE A 77 -1.74 6.65 -15.27
CA ILE A 77 -0.51 7.38 -14.89
C ILE A 77 -0.19 7.24 -13.38
N VAL A 78 -1.22 7.20 -12.53
CA VAL A 78 -1.06 7.00 -11.09
C VAL A 78 -0.70 5.55 -10.82
N LEU A 79 -1.38 4.60 -11.47
CA LEU A 79 -1.10 3.16 -11.36
C LEU A 79 0.37 2.86 -11.70
N GLN A 80 0.89 3.49 -12.76
CA GLN A 80 2.30 3.37 -13.16
C GLN A 80 3.26 3.83 -12.06
N ASN A 81 2.94 4.93 -11.37
CA ASN A 81 3.78 5.50 -10.32
C ASN A 81 3.74 4.70 -9.00
N ILE A 82 2.65 3.97 -8.73
CA ILE A 82 2.50 3.16 -7.51
C ILE A 82 2.97 1.71 -7.65
N ILE A 83 3.24 1.20 -8.86
CA ILE A 83 3.76 -0.17 -9.06
C ILE A 83 4.96 -0.51 -8.18
N PRO A 84 5.99 0.36 -8.03
CA PRO A 84 7.08 0.11 -7.08
C PRO A 84 6.62 -0.19 -5.66
N SER A 85 5.64 0.56 -5.16
CA SER A 85 5.05 0.33 -3.84
C SER A 85 4.27 -0.97 -3.78
N LEU A 86 3.45 -1.26 -4.79
CA LEU A 86 2.67 -2.50 -4.85
C LEU A 86 3.58 -3.71 -4.75
N ILE A 87 4.69 -3.71 -5.49
CA ILE A 87 5.67 -4.79 -5.48
C ILE A 87 6.41 -4.86 -4.14
N ALA A 88 6.83 -3.72 -3.58
CA ALA A 88 7.49 -3.68 -2.28
C ALA A 88 6.58 -4.20 -1.16
N LEU A 89 5.31 -3.79 -1.16
CA LEU A 89 4.29 -4.23 -0.21
C LEU A 89 3.96 -5.71 -0.37
N LYS A 90 3.88 -6.22 -1.61
CA LYS A 90 3.66 -7.64 -1.86
C LYS A 90 4.82 -8.50 -1.35
N LYS A 91 6.05 -8.00 -1.47
CA LYS A 91 7.28 -8.64 -0.99
C LYS A 91 7.60 -8.34 0.47
N ALA A 92 6.74 -7.60 1.17
CA ALA A 92 6.97 -7.17 2.53
C ALA A 92 7.07 -8.38 3.48
N ARG A 93 8.00 -8.30 4.43
CA ARG A 93 8.16 -9.31 5.49
C ARG A 93 7.84 -8.70 6.83
N ARG A 94 6.94 -9.33 7.57
CA ARG A 94 6.42 -8.83 8.85
C ARG A 94 7.03 -9.60 10.01
N PHE A 95 7.47 -8.86 11.03
CA PHE A 95 8.14 -9.38 12.21
C PHE A 95 7.47 -8.87 13.48
N GLY A 96 7.35 -9.75 14.46
CA GLY A 96 6.88 -9.44 15.79
C GLY A 96 7.59 -10.30 16.83
N ARG A 97 7.87 -9.70 17.99
CA ARG A 97 8.40 -10.39 19.16
C ARG A 97 7.35 -10.37 20.27
N HIS A 98 6.89 -9.18 20.62
CA HIS A 98 5.84 -8.97 21.62
C HIS A 98 4.53 -8.45 21.02
N TYR A 99 4.53 -8.07 19.74
CA TYR A 99 3.38 -7.48 19.03
C TYR A 99 2.88 -6.20 19.72
N LYS A 100 3.82 -5.44 20.29
CA LYS A 100 3.62 -4.23 21.10
C LYS A 100 4.49 -3.08 20.59
N PRO A 101 4.29 -1.83 21.04
CA PRO A 101 5.14 -0.69 20.70
C PRO A 101 6.63 -0.90 20.98
N THR A 102 6.98 -1.80 21.90
CA THR A 102 8.37 -2.19 22.18
C THR A 102 9.09 -2.75 20.96
N ASP A 103 8.39 -3.48 20.08
CA ASP A 103 8.96 -4.05 18.85
C ASP A 103 9.33 -2.94 17.86
N VAL A 104 8.47 -1.92 17.75
CA VAL A 104 8.70 -0.73 16.94
C VAL A 104 9.88 0.07 17.48
N ASN A 105 9.93 0.29 18.80
CA ASN A 105 11.02 1.02 19.44
C ASN A 105 12.35 0.31 19.30
N PHE A 106 12.37 -1.03 19.41
CA PHE A 106 13.56 -1.82 19.13
C PHE A 106 14.05 -1.56 17.71
N MET A 107 13.17 -1.70 16.71
CA MET A 107 13.56 -1.50 15.31
C MET A 107 14.08 -0.08 15.08
N LYS A 108 13.39 0.97 15.59
CA LYS A 108 13.84 2.36 15.46
C LYS A 108 15.25 2.61 16.00
N ARG A 109 15.64 1.92 17.08
CA ARG A 109 16.99 2.04 17.67
C ARG A 109 18.07 1.27 16.89
N HIS A 110 17.68 0.29 16.09
CA HIS A 110 18.58 -0.59 15.33
C HIS A 110 18.39 -0.44 13.82
N LEU A 111 17.85 0.70 13.37
CA LEU A 111 17.66 1.00 11.96
C LEU A 111 19.01 1.02 11.24
N PRO A 112 19.17 0.26 10.14
CA PRO A 112 20.34 0.42 9.27
C PRO A 112 20.48 1.87 8.79
N LYS A 113 21.71 2.34 8.61
CA LYS A 113 22.04 3.76 8.31
C LYS A 113 21.24 4.33 7.13
N ASP A 114 20.99 3.54 6.10
CA ASP A 114 20.31 3.99 4.88
C ASP A 114 18.84 3.57 4.83
N SER A 115 18.28 3.07 5.93
CA SER A 115 16.87 2.64 5.97
C SER A 115 15.91 3.83 5.97
N ILE A 116 14.74 3.65 5.35
CA ILE A 116 13.75 4.72 5.16
C ILE A 116 12.43 4.28 5.78
N ILE A 117 11.95 5.01 6.79
CA ILE A 117 10.62 4.80 7.36
C ILE A 117 9.57 5.40 6.41
N THR A 118 8.51 4.65 6.12
CA THR A 118 7.40 5.09 5.27
C THR A 118 6.05 5.02 6.02
N LEU A 119 5.01 4.45 5.41
CA LEU A 119 3.67 4.12 5.92
C LEU A 119 3.50 4.09 7.45
N ASP A 120 2.31 4.51 7.88
CA ASP A 120 1.88 4.73 9.26
C ASP A 120 2.75 5.76 9.98
N HIS A 121 4.02 5.45 10.30
CA HIS A 121 4.85 6.34 11.13
C HIS A 121 5.27 7.62 10.42
N LYS A 122 5.76 7.54 9.16
CA LYS A 122 6.16 8.76 8.45
C LYS A 122 4.95 9.56 7.98
N ALA A 123 3.86 8.89 7.61
CA ALA A 123 2.59 9.55 7.31
C ALA A 123 2.08 10.35 8.53
N HIS A 124 2.07 9.74 9.71
CA HIS A 124 1.73 10.43 10.96
C HIS A 124 2.70 11.57 11.30
N GLU A 125 4.00 11.40 11.04
CA GLU A 125 4.98 12.49 11.25
C GLU A 125 4.66 13.71 10.39
N LEU A 126 4.28 13.48 9.12
CA LEU A 126 3.95 14.53 8.16
C LEU A 126 2.63 15.23 8.51
N THR A 127 1.57 14.49 8.88
CA THR A 127 0.21 15.06 8.91
C THR A 127 -0.44 15.05 10.29
N LYS A 128 0.08 14.29 11.25
CA LYS A 128 -0.55 13.99 12.56
C LYS A 128 -1.95 13.38 12.51
N PHE A 129 -2.47 13.12 11.31
CA PHE A 129 -3.85 12.71 11.05
C PHE A 129 -4.25 11.40 11.73
N GLN A 130 -3.43 10.36 11.63
CA GLN A 130 -3.76 9.03 12.09
C GLN A 130 -2.66 8.43 12.96
N THR A 131 -3.02 7.79 14.08
CA THR A 131 -2.06 7.15 15.00
C THR A 131 -1.37 5.94 14.35
N PRO A 132 -0.03 5.88 14.28
CA PRO A 132 0.65 4.81 13.55
C PRO A 132 0.45 3.42 14.20
N LEU A 133 0.19 2.39 13.37
CA LEU A 133 -0.03 1.02 13.84
C LEU A 133 1.19 0.12 13.64
N ASN A 134 1.85 0.25 12.48
CA ASN A 134 3.00 -0.55 12.10
C ASN A 134 4.19 0.33 11.71
N LEU A 135 5.40 -0.21 11.83
CA LEU A 135 6.62 0.39 11.33
C LEU A 135 7.01 -0.25 10.01
N TYR A 136 6.71 0.43 8.91
CA TYR A 136 7.19 0.07 7.59
C TYR A 136 8.54 0.72 7.30
N VAL A 137 9.52 -0.11 6.96
CA VAL A 137 10.90 0.31 6.75
C VAL A 137 11.43 -0.28 5.45
N TYR A 138 11.83 0.59 4.54
CA TYR A 138 12.63 0.21 3.39
C TYR A 138 14.07 -0.07 3.79
N VAL A 139 14.59 -1.22 3.37
CA VAL A 139 15.97 -1.66 3.63
C VAL A 139 16.62 -2.17 2.34
N ASP A 140 17.93 -2.01 2.23
CA ASP A 140 18.70 -2.50 1.07
C ASP A 140 18.75 -4.03 1.02
N ASP A 141 19.02 -4.65 2.17
CA ASP A 141 19.06 -6.11 2.31
C ASP A 141 18.06 -6.61 3.35
N VAL A 142 16.89 -7.00 2.83
CA VAL A 142 15.81 -7.58 3.63
C VAL A 142 16.27 -8.86 4.36
N LYS A 143 17.14 -9.70 3.76
CA LYS A 143 17.59 -10.95 4.39
C LYS A 143 18.49 -10.67 5.58
N LYS A 144 19.45 -9.76 5.43
CA LYS A 144 20.36 -9.34 6.51
C LYS A 144 19.59 -8.77 7.71
N VAL A 145 18.67 -7.84 7.46
CA VAL A 145 17.86 -7.23 8.53
C VAL A 145 16.90 -8.26 9.15
N SER A 146 16.34 -9.17 8.35
CA SER A 146 15.54 -10.29 8.88
C SER A 146 16.35 -11.20 9.80
N ALA A 147 17.61 -11.49 9.47
CA ALA A 147 18.49 -12.29 10.31
C ALA A 147 18.80 -11.59 11.64
N LEU A 148 19.07 -10.27 11.60
CA LEU A 148 19.23 -9.44 12.80
C LEU A 148 17.99 -9.48 13.69
N LEU A 149 16.79 -9.33 13.13
CA LEU A 149 15.55 -9.41 13.91
C LEU A 149 15.39 -10.79 14.55
N LYS A 150 15.64 -11.87 13.80
CA LYS A 150 15.56 -13.25 14.30
C LYS A 150 16.57 -13.51 15.43
N SER A 151 17.81 -12.99 15.33
CA SER A 151 18.82 -13.12 16.39
C SER A 151 18.42 -12.40 17.69
N HIS A 152 17.52 -11.42 17.60
CA HIS A 152 16.94 -10.69 18.73
C HIS A 152 15.55 -11.21 19.14
N GLY A 153 15.20 -12.43 18.73
CA GLY A 153 13.98 -13.13 19.16
C GLY A 153 12.70 -12.74 18.42
N PHE A 154 12.77 -11.93 17.35
CA PHE A 154 11.60 -11.67 16.51
C PHE A 154 11.25 -12.89 15.67
N ARG A 155 9.95 -13.11 15.50
CA ARG A 155 9.40 -14.14 14.61
C ARG A 155 8.74 -13.49 13.41
N GLU A 156 8.92 -14.11 12.25
CA GLU A 156 8.26 -13.72 11.03
C GLU A 156 6.82 -14.25 11.01
N GLY A 157 5.86 -13.41 10.62
CA GLY A 157 4.46 -13.81 10.59
C GLY A 157 3.54 -12.69 10.14
N LYS A 158 2.28 -13.03 9.81
CA LYS A 158 1.34 -12.09 9.17
C LYS A 158 0.92 -10.90 10.03
N ARG A 159 1.12 -10.96 11.35
CA ARG A 159 0.66 -9.95 12.34
C ARG A 159 1.78 -9.10 12.94
N GLY A 160 3.00 -9.20 12.42
CA GLY A 160 4.13 -8.41 12.93
C GLY A 160 3.96 -6.91 12.73
N ASN A 161 4.32 -6.12 13.75
CA ASN A 161 4.26 -4.66 13.72
C ASN A 161 5.49 -4.02 13.05
N VAL A 162 6.58 -4.76 12.86
CA VAL A 162 7.75 -4.32 12.08
C VAL A 162 7.64 -4.92 10.68
N VAL A 163 7.62 -4.09 9.66
CA VAL A 163 7.43 -4.50 8.26
C VAL A 163 8.63 -4.07 7.45
N LEU A 164 9.40 -5.05 6.96
CA LEU A 164 10.55 -4.81 6.10
C LEU A 164 10.10 -4.80 4.64
N LEU A 165 10.44 -3.72 3.95
CA LEU A 165 10.19 -3.51 2.53
C LEU A 165 11.53 -3.54 1.78
N PRO A 166 11.63 -4.24 0.63
CA PRO A 166 12.78 -4.07 -0.25
C PRO A 166 12.74 -2.66 -0.86
N LYS A 167 13.88 -1.96 -0.92
CA LYS A 167 13.96 -0.67 -1.62
C LYS A 167 13.72 -0.83 -3.12
N ILE A 168 12.51 -0.50 -3.56
CA ILE A 168 12.09 -0.57 -4.96
C ILE A 168 11.43 0.76 -5.35
N GLY A 169 11.91 1.38 -6.43
CA GLY A 169 11.40 2.65 -6.95
C GLY A 169 12.34 3.82 -6.69
N SER A 170 11.84 5.04 -6.92
CA SER A 170 12.57 6.28 -6.64
C SER A 170 12.39 6.71 -5.18
N PHE A 171 13.46 7.21 -4.58
CA PHE A 171 13.50 7.76 -3.23
C PHE A 171 14.01 9.22 -3.20
N GLU A 172 14.08 9.88 -4.36
CA GLU A 172 14.53 11.27 -4.48
C GLU A 172 13.62 12.25 -3.72
N ASN A 173 12.31 11.99 -3.74
CA ASN A 173 11.32 12.74 -2.99
C ASN A 173 10.63 11.83 -1.96
N LEU A 174 11.10 11.90 -0.71
CA LEU A 174 10.61 11.02 0.35
C LEU A 174 9.14 11.27 0.70
N THR A 175 8.66 12.52 0.60
CA THR A 175 7.24 12.84 0.87
C THR A 175 6.34 12.21 -0.21
N GLU A 176 6.72 12.34 -1.48
CA GLU A 176 6.01 11.67 -2.57
C GLU A 176 6.09 10.15 -2.47
N ARG A 177 7.24 9.59 -2.04
CA ARG A 177 7.38 8.15 -1.79
C ARG A 177 6.37 7.66 -0.75
N VAL A 178 6.27 8.34 0.40
CA VAL A 178 5.31 8.01 1.46
C VAL A 178 3.87 8.12 0.96
N PHE A 179 3.55 9.21 0.25
CA PHE A 179 2.23 9.41 -0.37
C PHE A 179 1.84 8.26 -1.30
N LEU A 180 2.71 7.90 -2.24
CA LEU A 180 2.46 6.81 -3.18
C LEU A 180 2.38 5.44 -2.50
N ASP A 181 3.12 5.23 -1.40
CA ASP A 181 2.98 4.01 -0.59
C ASP A 181 1.63 3.94 0.09
N CYS A 182 1.16 5.06 0.64
CA CYS A 182 -0.15 5.20 1.26
C CYS A 182 -1.27 4.87 0.26
N VAL A 183 -1.15 5.37 -0.98
CA VAL A 183 -2.06 5.05 -2.08
C VAL A 183 -2.01 3.55 -2.41
N ALA A 184 -0.82 2.98 -2.60
CA ALA A 184 -0.68 1.57 -2.95
C ALA A 184 -1.18 0.61 -1.86
N ASN A 185 -1.01 0.99 -0.58
CA ASN A 185 -1.49 0.17 0.52
C ASN A 185 -3.02 0.18 0.60
N GLY A 186 -3.66 1.31 0.27
CA GLY A 186 -5.11 1.45 0.27
C GLY A 186 -5.71 1.49 1.68
N GLY A 187 -7.01 1.25 1.76
CA GLY A 187 -7.79 1.20 3.00
C GLY A 187 -7.56 2.42 3.87
N ARG A 188 -7.16 2.19 5.13
CA ARG A 188 -6.86 3.25 6.09
C ARG A 188 -5.78 4.21 5.60
N ASN A 189 -4.71 3.70 4.99
CA ASN A 189 -3.60 4.54 4.52
C ASN A 189 -3.96 5.33 3.26
N PHE A 190 -5.06 5.01 2.57
CA PHE A 190 -5.56 5.87 1.50
C PHE A 190 -6.03 7.23 2.06
N LEU A 191 -6.54 7.27 3.29
CA LEU A 191 -6.87 8.51 3.98
C LEU A 191 -5.61 9.31 4.38
N ASP A 192 -4.54 8.62 4.80
CA ASP A 192 -3.23 9.24 5.00
C ASP A 192 -2.71 9.90 3.71
N ALA A 193 -2.88 9.25 2.55
CA ALA A 193 -2.49 9.82 1.28
C ALA A 193 -3.27 11.13 0.98
N ALA A 194 -4.57 11.14 1.24
CA ALA A 194 -5.38 12.35 1.10
C ALA A 194 -4.88 13.47 2.03
N ALA A 195 -4.59 13.14 3.30
CA ALA A 195 -4.06 14.10 4.27
C ALA A 195 -2.71 14.69 3.81
N ILE A 196 -1.81 13.85 3.31
CA ILE A 196 -0.52 14.30 2.76
C ILE A 196 -0.75 15.19 1.54
N MET A 197 -1.66 14.82 0.63
CA MET A 197 -1.95 15.65 -0.55
C MET A 197 -2.50 17.02 -0.18
N LEU A 198 -3.30 17.13 0.88
CA LEU A 198 -3.86 18.40 1.34
C LEU A 198 -2.82 19.28 2.03
N THR A 199 -1.96 18.70 2.87
CA THR A 199 -0.99 19.43 3.71
C THR A 199 0.36 19.67 3.03
N HIS A 200 0.74 18.85 2.05
CA HIS A 200 2.05 18.88 1.38
C HIS A 200 1.92 18.94 -0.15
N LYS A 201 0.88 19.59 -0.66
CA LYS A 201 0.50 19.58 -2.10
C LYS A 201 1.60 20.02 -3.07
N ASP A 202 2.54 20.85 -2.62
CA ASP A 202 3.57 21.49 -3.45
C ASP A 202 4.73 20.55 -3.76
N VAL A 203 4.93 19.53 -2.92
CA VAL A 203 5.98 18.51 -3.13
C VAL A 203 5.43 17.23 -3.78
N ILE A 204 4.12 17.09 -3.91
CA ILE A 204 3.50 15.92 -4.55
C ILE A 204 3.30 16.17 -6.04
N LYS A 205 4.04 15.45 -6.89
CA LYS A 205 3.93 15.55 -8.35
C LYS A 205 2.79 14.71 -8.90
N THR A 206 2.60 13.50 -8.36
CA THR A 206 1.55 12.57 -8.81
C THR A 206 0.17 12.99 -8.29
N ARG A 207 -0.76 13.31 -9.19
CA ARG A 207 -2.14 13.69 -8.83
C ARG A 207 -3.04 12.46 -8.75
N VAL A 208 -3.32 12.03 -7.53
CA VAL A 208 -4.23 10.90 -7.21
C VAL A 208 -5.66 11.40 -7.14
N ARG A 209 -6.61 10.57 -7.57
CA ARG A 209 -8.04 10.87 -7.45
C ARG A 209 -8.55 10.38 -6.11
N PHE A 210 -9.17 11.27 -5.35
CA PHE A 210 -9.89 10.93 -4.13
C PHE A 210 -11.38 11.21 -4.35
N ALA A 211 -12.23 10.39 -3.75
CA ALA A 211 -13.66 10.66 -3.73
C ALA A 211 -13.94 11.90 -2.85
N GLY A 212 -14.99 12.66 -3.16
CA GLY A 212 -15.27 13.92 -2.47
C GLY A 212 -15.52 13.75 -0.97
N ASP A 213 -16.25 12.69 -0.60
CA ASP A 213 -16.48 12.27 0.78
C ASP A 213 -15.19 11.95 1.54
N THR A 214 -14.20 11.35 0.87
CA THR A 214 -12.87 11.06 1.42
C THR A 214 -12.13 12.35 1.75
N ILE A 215 -12.18 13.34 0.85
CA ILE A 215 -11.52 14.64 1.07
C ILE A 215 -12.19 15.41 2.19
N LEU A 216 -13.52 15.50 2.18
CA LEU A 216 -14.30 16.21 3.21
C LEU A 216 -14.02 15.65 4.60
N LYS A 217 -14.08 14.33 4.74
CA LYS A 217 -13.78 13.66 6.01
C LYS A 217 -12.38 13.99 6.52
N VAL A 218 -11.37 13.91 5.66
CA VAL A 218 -9.98 14.17 6.05
C VAL A 218 -9.80 15.64 6.45
N GLN A 219 -10.47 16.57 5.78
CA GLN A 219 -10.44 17.98 6.16
C GLN A 219 -11.07 18.23 7.54
N GLU A 220 -12.25 17.65 7.80
CA GLU A 220 -12.95 17.76 9.09
C GLU A 220 -12.10 17.21 10.25
N ASP A 221 -11.54 16.03 10.05
CA ASP A 221 -10.72 15.33 11.05
C ASP A 221 -9.39 16.08 11.32
N LEU A 222 -8.75 16.65 10.28
CA LEU A 222 -7.51 17.45 10.43
C LEU A 222 -7.76 18.72 11.24
N LEU A 223 -8.82 19.48 10.92
CA LEU A 223 -9.20 20.70 11.64
C LEU A 223 -9.50 20.43 13.11
N THR A 224 -10.15 19.28 13.40
CA THR A 224 -10.44 18.87 14.76
C THR A 224 -9.17 18.53 15.55
N SER A 225 -8.15 17.99 14.88
CA SER A 225 -6.86 17.69 15.52
C SER A 225 -6.04 18.95 15.85
N GLU A 226 -6.16 20.01 15.04
CA GLU A 226 -5.50 21.29 15.31
C GLU A 226 -6.15 22.05 16.48
N ALA A 227 -7.46 21.91 16.67
CA ALA A 227 -8.19 22.53 17.79
C ALA A 227 -7.96 21.83 19.15
N ALA A 228 -7.35 20.64 19.17
CA ALA A 228 -7.10 19.84 20.37
C ALA A 228 -5.65 19.98 20.91
N HIS A 229 -4.84 20.86 20.31
CA HIS A 229 -3.46 21.18 20.67
C HIS A 229 -3.29 22.66 20.99
#